data_AF-A0A6L9Z837-F1
#
_entry.id   AF-A0A6L9Z837-F1
#
_cell.length_a   1.000
_cell.length_b   1.000
_cell.length_c   1.000
_cell.angle_alpha   90.00
_cell.angle_beta   90.00
_cell.angle_gamma   90.00
#
_symmetry.space_group_name_H-M   'P 1'
#
loop_
_entity.id
_entity.type
_entity.pdbx_description
1 polymer ?
#
loop_
_entity_poly.entity_id
_entity_poly.type
_entity_poly.pdbx_seq_one_letter_code
_entity_poly.pdbx_strand_id
1 'polypeptide(L)'
;QLLNQALSDLRVVWDEIQPKYKQELKEINVWQQVAIQALKNNREDLARAALIRKRNYEKSATEKKAKLDQLAKMTETLIRNRMNWQQT
;
A
#
# COMPACT_ATOMS: atom_id res chain seq x y z
N GLN A 1 13.77 10.17 -24.79
CA GLN A 1 12.33 9.79 -24.79
C GLN A 1 12.04 8.55 -23.94
N LEU A 2 12.76 7.44 -24.11
CA LEU A 2 12.55 6.18 -23.37
C LEU A 2 12.52 6.34 -21.83
N LEU A 3 13.44 7.11 -21.26
CA LEU A 3 13.53 7.33 -19.81
C LEU A 3 12.31 8.06 -19.23
N ASN A 4 11.79 9.04 -19.96
CA ASN A 4 10.58 9.77 -19.55
C ASN A 4 9.35 8.87 -19.64
N GLN A 5 9.30 7.98 -20.64
CA GLN A 5 8.22 6.99 -20.75
C GLN A 5 8.26 6.01 -19.57
N ALA A 6 9.43 5.47 -19.22
CA ALA A 6 9.57 4.58 -18.07
C ALA A 6 9.14 5.24 -16.75
N LEU A 7 9.48 6.52 -16.54
CA LEU A 7 9.01 7.28 -15.38
C LEU A 7 7.50 7.51 -15.39
N SER A 8 6.91 7.74 -16.56
CA SER A 8 5.46 7.85 -16.75
C SER A 8 4.75 6.55 -16.41
N ASP A 9 5.27 5.41 -16.90
CA ASP A 9 4.69 4.09 -16.66
C ASP A 9 4.73 3.73 -15.16
N LEU A 10 5.87 3.99 -14.49
CA LEU A 10 5.97 3.78 -13.03
C LEU A 10 4.98 4.65 -12.25
N ARG A 11 4.73 5.89 -12.70
CA ARG A 11 3.74 6.78 -12.09
C ARG A 11 2.33 6.21 -12.21
N VAL A 12 1.94 5.69 -13.37
CA VAL A 12 0.60 5.08 -13.56
C VAL A 12 0.40 3.92 -12.57
N VAL A 13 1.38 3.04 -12.43
CA VAL A 13 1.29 1.91 -11.49
C VAL A 13 1.25 2.40 -10.03
N TRP A 14 2.03 3.43 -9.70
CA TRP A 14 1.99 4.06 -8.37
C TRP A 14 0.62 4.64 -8.05
N ASP A 15 0.05 5.40 -8.97
CA ASP A 15 -1.26 6.05 -8.85
C ASP A 15 -2.40 5.01 -8.72
N GLU A 16 -2.20 3.79 -9.21
CA GLU A 16 -3.13 2.68 -9.01
C GLU A 16 -2.99 1.99 -7.64
N ILE A 17 -1.76 1.73 -7.19
CA ILE A 17 -1.50 0.94 -5.97
C ILE A 17 -1.66 1.79 -4.71
N GLN A 18 -1.24 3.05 -4.73
CA GLN A 18 -1.18 3.89 -3.53
C GLN A 18 -2.56 4.16 -2.90
N PRO A 19 -3.62 4.47 -3.67
CA PRO A 19 -4.96 4.63 -3.10
C PRO A 19 -5.47 3.33 -2.50
N LYS A 20 -5.22 2.19 -3.16
CA LYS A 20 -5.61 0.87 -2.66
C LYS A 20 -4.90 0.57 -1.34
N TYR A 21 -3.59 0.79 -1.25
CA TYR A 21 -2.83 0.64 0.00
C TYR A 21 -3.41 1.47 1.14
N LYS A 22 -3.72 2.76 0.87
CA LYS A 22 -4.36 3.64 1.86
C LYS A 22 -5.73 3.11 2.29
N GLN A 23 -6.50 2.53 1.37
CA GLN A 23 -7.78 1.93 1.73
C GLN A 23 -7.57 0.72 2.66
N GLU A 24 -6.61 -0.17 2.38
CA GLU A 24 -6.31 -1.29 3.28
C GLU A 24 -5.99 -0.78 4.70
N LEU A 25 -5.17 0.29 4.83
CA LEU A 25 -4.86 0.88 6.14
C LEU A 25 -6.10 1.41 6.88
N LYS A 26 -7.05 2.01 6.14
CA LYS A 26 -8.31 2.45 6.73
C LYS A 26 -9.13 1.26 7.23
N GLU A 27 -9.24 0.20 6.42
CA GLU A 27 -9.98 -1.00 6.77
C GLU A 27 -9.38 -1.72 7.99
N ILE A 28 -8.05 -1.78 8.12
CA ILE A 28 -7.38 -2.31 9.32
C ILE A 28 -7.89 -1.62 10.58
N ASN A 29 -7.97 -0.28 10.55
CA ASN A 29 -8.47 0.51 11.68
C ASN A 29 -9.96 0.29 11.91
N VAL A 30 -10.77 0.25 10.86
CA VAL A 30 -12.22 -0.02 10.95
C VAL A 30 -12.46 -1.38 11.63
N TRP A 31 -11.82 -2.44 11.15
CA TRP A 31 -12.02 -3.78 11.71
C TRP A 31 -11.46 -3.92 13.12
N GLN A 32 -10.42 -3.16 13.49
CA GLN A 32 -9.99 -3.05 14.88
C GLN A 32 -11.09 -2.45 15.77
N GLN A 33 -11.73 -1.36 15.34
CA GLN A 33 -12.81 -0.74 16.10
C GLN A 33 -14.04 -1.64 16.21
N VAL A 34 -14.39 -2.35 15.13
CA VAL A 34 -15.47 -3.35 15.15
C VAL A 34 -15.16 -4.46 16.16
N ALA A 35 -13.92 -4.98 16.19
CA ALA A 35 -13.52 -5.99 17.16
C ALA A 35 -13.64 -5.50 18.60
N ILE A 36 -13.14 -4.29 18.90
CA ILE A 36 -13.25 -3.68 20.22
C ILE A 36 -14.71 -3.50 20.64
N GLN A 37 -15.57 -2.99 19.74
CA GLN A 37 -16.98 -2.78 20.04
C GLN A 37 -17.72 -4.11 20.23
N ALA A 38 -17.39 -5.15 19.45
CA ALA A 38 -17.95 -6.48 19.63
C ALA A 38 -17.61 -7.07 21.00
N LEU A 39 -16.36 -6.93 21.45
CA LEU A 39 -15.92 -7.36 22.79
C LEU A 39 -16.66 -6.62 23.90
N LYS A 40 -16.83 -5.30 23.79
CA LYS A 40 -17.61 -4.50 24.76
C LYS A 40 -19.06 -4.96 24.91
N ASN A 41 -19.62 -5.59 23.87
CA ASN A 41 -20.99 -6.12 23.87
C ASN A 41 -21.04 -7.64 24.15
N ASN A 42 -19.96 -8.23 24.68
CA ASN A 42 -19.84 -9.67 24.94
C ASN A 42 -20.06 -10.57 23.70
N ARG A 43 -19.80 -10.03 22.49
CA ARG A 43 -19.91 -10.77 21.22
C ARG A 43 -18.53 -11.18 20.71
N GLU A 44 -17.93 -12.15 21.38
CA GLU A 44 -16.57 -12.59 21.08
C GLU A 44 -16.43 -13.24 19.70
N ASP A 45 -17.45 -13.94 19.22
CA ASP A 45 -17.53 -14.53 17.89
C ASP A 45 -17.37 -13.46 16.80
N LEU A 46 -18.08 -12.34 16.94
CA LEU A 46 -17.97 -11.20 16.04
C LEU A 46 -16.62 -10.49 16.18
N ALA A 47 -16.07 -10.41 17.39
CA ALA A 47 -14.73 -9.87 17.60
C ALA A 47 -13.67 -10.70 16.86
N ARG A 48 -13.74 -12.03 16.98
CA ARG A 48 -12.86 -12.96 16.25
C ARG A 48 -13.00 -12.81 14.74
N ALA A 49 -14.23 -12.74 14.23
CA ALA A 49 -14.47 -12.53 12.80
C ALA A 49 -13.90 -11.18 12.29
N ALA A 50 -14.06 -10.11 13.07
CA ALA A 50 -13.50 -8.80 12.76
C ALA A 50 -11.96 -8.82 12.74
N LEU A 51 -11.32 -9.51 13.69
CA LEU A 51 -9.86 -9.68 13.72
C LEU A 51 -9.35 -10.48 12.51
N ILE A 52 -10.07 -11.52 12.07
CA ILE A 52 -9.72 -12.25 10.84
C ILE A 52 -9.76 -11.32 9.63
N ARG A 53 -10.81 -10.49 9.51
CA ARG A 53 -10.91 -9.49 8.43
C ARG A 53 -9.76 -8.49 8.49
N LYS A 54 -9.47 -7.92 9.66
CA LYS A 54 -8.32 -7.03 9.89
C LYS A 54 -7.02 -7.66 9.39
N ARG A 55 -6.75 -8.91 9.76
CA ARG A 55 -5.53 -9.63 9.37
C ARG A 55 -5.40 -9.79 7.84
N ASN A 56 -6.51 -9.98 7.14
CA ASN A 56 -6.49 -10.06 5.68
C ASN A 56 -6.10 -8.71 5.05
N TYR A 57 -6.64 -7.61 5.57
CA TYR A 57 -6.25 -6.25 5.15
C TYR A 57 -4.78 -5.96 5.51
N GLU A 58 -4.28 -6.41 6.66
CA GLU A 58 -2.85 -6.26 7.03
C GLU A 58 -1.91 -6.98 6.04
N LYS A 59 -2.24 -8.21 5.66
CA LYS A 59 -1.49 -8.97 4.66
C LYS A 59 -1.48 -8.24 3.32
N SER A 60 -2.66 -7.83 2.87
CA SER A 60 -2.86 -7.09 1.62
C SER A 60 -2.14 -5.74 1.62
N ALA A 61 -2.16 -5.00 2.73
CA ALA A 61 -1.42 -3.75 2.90
C ALA A 61 0.09 -3.97 2.82
N THR A 62 0.60 -5.05 3.44
CA THR A 62 2.02 -5.41 3.41
C THR A 62 2.50 -5.69 1.99
N GLU A 63 1.72 -6.45 1.22
CA GLU A 63 2.02 -6.74 -0.18
C GLU A 63 2.03 -5.47 -1.05
N LYS A 64 1.04 -4.58 -0.87
CA LYS A 64 0.98 -3.30 -1.60
C LYS A 64 2.12 -2.36 -1.20
N LYS A 65 2.47 -2.30 0.09
CA LYS A 65 3.62 -1.55 0.59
C LYS A 65 4.92 -2.00 -0.08
N ALA A 66 5.15 -3.32 -0.15
CA ALA A 66 6.34 -3.87 -0.80
C ALA A 66 6.43 -3.46 -2.29
N LYS A 67 5.30 -3.48 -3.02
CA LYS A 67 5.25 -3.02 -4.41
C LYS A 67 5.56 -1.52 -4.53
N LEU A 68 4.98 -0.68 -3.67
CA LEU A 68 5.27 0.75 -3.64
C LEU A 68 6.75 1.03 -3.35
N ASP A 69 7.34 0.29 -2.41
CA ASP A 69 8.76 0.44 -2.07
C ASP A 69 9.68 0.05 -3.24
N GLN A 70 9.31 -0.99 -4.02
CA GLN A 70 10.01 -1.35 -5.25
C GLN A 70 9.89 -0.25 -6.32
N LEU A 71 8.68 0.28 -6.54
CA LEU A 71 8.45 1.38 -7.49
C LEU A 71 9.27 2.62 -7.11
N ALA A 72 9.36 2.95 -5.82
CA ALA A 72 10.14 4.07 -5.33
C ALA A 72 11.64 3.89 -5.65
N LYS A 73 12.20 2.70 -5.39
CA LYS A 73 13.60 2.39 -5.72
C LYS A 73 13.88 2.49 -7.23
N MET A 74 13.01 1.92 -8.05
CA MET A 74 13.14 2.01 -9.52
C MET A 74 13.08 3.46 -10.00
N THR A 75 12.14 4.25 -9.47
CA THR A 75 12.01 5.67 -9.78
C THR A 75 13.27 6.44 -9.42
N GLU A 76 13.82 6.20 -8.22
CA GLU A 76 15.07 6.82 -7.79
C GLU A 76 16.24 6.47 -8.72
N THR A 77 16.40 5.20 -9.10
CA THR A 77 17.44 4.78 -10.06
C THR A 77 17.31 5.51 -11.39
N LEU A 78 16.09 5.61 -11.94
CA LEU A 78 15.87 6.29 -13.22
C LEU A 78 16.15 7.80 -13.13
N ILE A 79 15.79 8.45 -12.02
CA ILE A 79 16.10 9.87 -11.79
C ILE A 79 17.61 10.08 -11.70
N ARG A 80 18.33 9.26 -10.93
CA ARG A 80 19.80 9.33 -10.82
C ARG A 80 20.47 9.16 -12.18
N ASN A 81 20.03 8.16 -12.95
CA ASN A 81 20.52 7.95 -14.31
C ASN A 81 20.29 9.21 -15.16
N ARG A 82 19.06 9.76 -15.17
CA ARG A 82 18.74 11.00 -15.90
C ARG A 82 19.72 12.13 -15.60
N MET A 83 20.00 12.36 -14.32
CA MET A 83 20.88 13.44 -13.87
C MET A 83 22.31 13.25 -14.36
N ASN A 84 22.83 12.01 -14.32
CA ASN A 84 24.18 11.70 -14.79
C ASN A 84 24.34 11.99 -16.30
N TRP A 85 23.36 11.60 -17.13
CA TRP A 85 23.38 11.85 -18.58
C TRP A 85 23.23 13.33 -18.96
N GLN A 86 22.69 14.17 -18.06
CA GLN A 86 22.56 15.62 -18.31
C GLN A 86 23.82 16.40 -17.95
N GLN A 87 24.79 15.78 -17.27
CA GLN A 87 26.05 16.41 -16.85
C GLN A 87 27.23 16.09 -17.79
N THR A 88 27.07 15.11 -18.67
CA THR A 88 27.98 14.74 -19.77
C THR A 88 27.52 15.35 -21.08
#